data_AF-A0A930YDV0-F1
#
_entry.id   AF-A0A930YDV0-F1
#
_cell.length_a   1.000
_cell.length_b   1.000
_cell.length_c   1.000
_cell.angle_alpha   90.00
_cell.angle_beta   90.00
_cell.angle_gamma   90.00
#
_symmetry.space_group_name_H-M   'P 1'
#
loop_
_entity.id
_entity.type
_entity.pdbx_description
1 polymer ?
#
loop_
_entity_poly.entity_id
_entity_poly.type
_entity_poly.pdbx_seq_one_letter_code
_entity_poly.pdbx_strand_id
1 'polypeptide(L)'
;MTTELQQTFARVRTEVGKAVVAQDGAVTGLIVTLLAQGHALLEGVPGVAKTLLVRALSHATSLETNRVQFTPDLMPGDITGSLVYDAKAGEFEFRPGPVFTNILLADEINRTPPKTQSALLEAMEERQVSVDGVSRPLPQPFLVAATMNPVEYEGTYTLPEAQLDRFLMKLTLDLPPRDAEVEVLSRHAAGFSPRDLRAAGVTPVLGPAELAQAQAEVGLVGASPDVLAYVVDLARATRESASVKIGVSPRGSTALLSASKAWAWLTGFDRITPDHVQAMALPVLRHRLQLRPEAELEGVDADAVLRSVLQQVRVPI
;
A
#
# COMPACT_ATOMS: atom_id res chain seq x y z
N MET A 1 4.80 27.16 5.55
CA MET A 1 3.73 27.51 4.59
C MET A 1 3.54 26.29 3.72
N THR A 2 2.34 25.73 3.69
CA THR A 2 2.04 24.55 2.84
C THR A 2 2.15 24.95 1.37
N THR A 3 2.90 24.18 0.58
CA THR A 3 3.08 24.43 -0.86
C THR A 3 1.77 24.17 -1.60
N GLU A 4 1.62 24.76 -2.80
CA GLU A 4 0.48 24.49 -3.70
C GLU A 4 0.33 22.98 -3.97
N LEU A 5 1.46 22.28 -4.10
CA LEU A 5 1.49 20.84 -4.32
C LEU A 5 0.94 20.06 -3.12
N GLN A 6 1.31 20.42 -1.88
CA GLN A 6 0.77 19.80 -0.66
C GLN A 6 -0.76 20.03 -0.55
N GLN A 7 -1.25 21.21 -0.93
CA GLN A 7 -2.69 21.49 -0.96
C GLN A 7 -3.42 20.62 -2.00
N THR A 8 -2.80 20.35 -3.15
CA THR A 8 -3.34 19.44 -4.16
C THR A 8 -3.48 18.02 -3.63
N PHE A 9 -2.52 17.51 -2.85
CA PHE A 9 -2.67 16.20 -2.19
C PHE A 9 -3.77 16.18 -1.13
N ALA A 10 -3.98 17.27 -0.39
CA ALA A 10 -5.14 17.38 0.51
C ALA A 10 -6.46 17.31 -0.27
N ARG A 11 -6.52 17.88 -1.48
CA ARG A 11 -7.69 17.77 -2.37
C ARG A 11 -7.92 16.34 -2.85
N VAL A 12 -6.88 15.54 -3.10
CA VAL A 12 -7.04 14.11 -3.46
C VAL A 12 -7.87 13.38 -2.41
N ARG A 13 -7.60 13.60 -1.12
CA ARG A 13 -8.38 13.00 -0.02
C ARG A 13 -9.85 13.41 -0.10
N THR A 14 -10.13 14.69 -0.33
CA THR A 14 -11.50 15.20 -0.50
C THR A 14 -12.21 14.57 -1.70
N GLU A 15 -11.52 14.42 -2.84
CA GLU A 15 -12.08 13.79 -4.03
C GLU A 15 -12.41 12.31 -3.79
N VAL A 16 -11.50 11.56 -3.14
CA VAL A 16 -11.74 10.15 -2.81
C VAL A 16 -12.90 10.00 -1.81
N GLY A 17 -13.05 10.91 -0.86
CA GLY A 17 -14.15 10.94 0.12
C GLY A 17 -15.56 11.11 -0.49
N LYS A 18 -15.65 11.59 -1.74
CA LYS A 18 -16.93 11.65 -2.47
C LYS A 18 -17.45 10.26 -2.83
N ALA A 19 -16.56 9.29 -3.04
CA ALA A 19 -16.91 7.91 -3.38
C ALA A 19 -16.79 6.95 -2.18
N VAL A 20 -15.87 7.20 -1.25
CA VAL A 20 -15.57 6.29 -0.14
C VAL A 20 -15.90 6.96 1.20
N VAL A 21 -16.65 6.27 2.06
CA VAL A 21 -17.07 6.77 3.37
C VAL A 21 -16.24 6.10 4.47
N ALA A 22 -15.81 6.89 5.48
CA ALA A 22 -15.15 6.42 6.70
C ALA A 22 -13.88 5.58 6.49
N GLN A 23 -13.03 5.97 5.54
CA GLN A 23 -11.76 5.28 5.26
C GLN A 23 -10.57 6.26 5.19
N ASP A 24 -10.62 7.39 5.90
CA ASP A 24 -9.61 8.46 5.83
C ASP A 24 -8.19 7.97 6.12
N GLY A 25 -8.04 7.04 7.06
CA GLY A 25 -6.76 6.41 7.39
C GLY A 25 -6.19 5.61 6.23
N ALA A 26 -7.02 4.81 5.56
CA ALA A 26 -6.59 4.02 4.40
C ALA A 26 -6.29 4.90 3.18
N VAL A 27 -7.08 5.95 2.94
CA VAL A 27 -6.81 6.96 1.89
C VAL A 27 -5.45 7.61 2.13
N THR A 28 -5.22 8.07 3.36
CA THR A 28 -3.97 8.72 3.75
C THR A 28 -2.79 7.76 3.62
N GLY A 29 -2.92 6.52 4.09
CA GLY A 29 -1.89 5.49 3.96
C GLY A 29 -1.53 5.18 2.50
N LEU A 30 -2.51 5.14 1.59
CA LEU A 30 -2.25 4.96 0.16
C LEU A 30 -1.53 6.17 -0.46
N ILE A 31 -1.92 7.40 -0.09
CA ILE A 31 -1.22 8.61 -0.54
C ILE A 31 0.23 8.61 -0.06
N VAL A 32 0.46 8.31 1.22
CA VAL A 32 1.83 8.20 1.78
C VAL A 32 2.61 7.10 1.08
N THR A 33 1.98 5.96 0.78
CA THR A 33 2.62 4.87 0.02
C THR A 33 3.03 5.32 -1.38
N LEU A 34 2.16 6.06 -2.09
CA LEU A 34 2.44 6.59 -3.42
C LEU A 34 3.60 7.61 -3.40
N LEU A 35 3.61 8.50 -2.40
CA LEU A 35 4.68 9.48 -2.17
C LEU A 35 6.02 8.84 -1.79
N ALA A 36 5.98 7.77 -0.99
CA ALA A 36 7.16 7.01 -0.58
C ALA A 36 7.60 5.97 -1.63
N GLN A 37 6.96 5.95 -2.81
CA GLN A 37 7.21 5.00 -3.89
C GLN A 37 7.10 3.53 -3.45
N GLY A 38 6.26 3.23 -2.48
CA GLY A 38 6.06 1.88 -1.93
C GLY A 38 4.90 1.13 -2.57
N HIS A 39 4.60 -0.04 -2.00
CA HIS A 39 3.41 -0.84 -2.30
C HIS A 39 2.55 -1.00 -1.05
N ALA A 40 1.23 -1.13 -1.22
CA ALA A 40 0.29 -1.24 -0.11
C ALA A 40 -0.43 -2.59 -0.12
N LEU A 41 -0.58 -3.17 1.06
CA LEU A 41 -1.44 -4.30 1.32
C LEU A 41 -2.70 -3.83 2.07
N LEU A 42 -3.87 -4.05 1.49
CA LEU A 42 -5.19 -3.69 2.01
C LEU A 42 -5.84 -4.94 2.61
N GLU A 43 -5.83 -5.05 3.93
CA GLU A 43 -6.48 -6.16 4.64
C GLU A 43 -7.83 -5.73 5.19
N GLY A 44 -8.85 -6.54 5.02
CA GLY A 44 -10.18 -6.29 5.57
C GLY A 44 -11.20 -7.30 5.06
N VAL A 45 -12.35 -7.38 5.71
CA VAL A 45 -13.44 -8.29 5.30
C VAL A 45 -14.02 -7.88 3.94
N PRO A 46 -14.75 -8.76 3.24
CA PRO A 46 -15.46 -8.39 2.01
C PRO A 46 -16.43 -7.22 2.25
N GLY A 47 -16.54 -6.33 1.27
CA GLY A 47 -17.50 -5.22 1.31
C GLY A 47 -16.99 -3.90 1.90
N VAL A 48 -15.78 -3.84 2.49
CA VAL A 48 -15.20 -2.59 3.06
C VAL A 48 -14.59 -1.64 2.02
N ALA A 49 -15.13 -1.62 0.80
CA ALA A 49 -14.76 -0.69 -0.27
C ALA A 49 -13.27 -0.65 -0.70
N LYS A 50 -12.45 -1.69 -0.43
CA LYS A 50 -11.03 -1.79 -0.83
C LYS A 50 -10.79 -1.46 -2.31
N THR A 51 -11.53 -2.13 -3.20
CA THR A 51 -11.45 -1.92 -4.66
C THR A 51 -11.90 -0.51 -5.05
N LEU A 52 -12.96 0.01 -4.43
CA LEU A 52 -13.48 1.36 -4.72
C LEU A 52 -12.48 2.43 -4.29
N LEU A 53 -11.82 2.25 -3.15
CA LEU A 53 -10.77 3.14 -2.65
C LEU A 53 -9.63 3.31 -3.64
N VAL A 54 -9.07 2.20 -4.14
CA VAL A 54 -7.97 2.24 -5.11
C VAL A 54 -8.41 2.87 -6.43
N ARG A 55 -9.62 2.54 -6.91
CA ARG A 55 -10.17 3.13 -8.14
C ARG A 55 -10.42 4.64 -8.01
N ALA A 56 -10.97 5.09 -6.88
CA ALA A 56 -11.20 6.50 -6.60
C ALA A 56 -9.87 7.27 -6.53
N LEU A 57 -8.85 6.70 -5.88
CA LEU A 57 -7.51 7.28 -5.81
C LEU A 57 -6.88 7.42 -7.19
N SER A 58 -6.94 6.37 -8.03
CA SER A 58 -6.49 6.42 -9.42
C SER A 58 -7.16 7.54 -10.20
N HIS A 59 -8.49 7.64 -10.08
CA HIS A 59 -9.26 8.66 -10.80
C HIS A 59 -8.89 10.08 -10.35
N ALA A 60 -8.72 10.29 -9.05
CA ALA A 60 -8.30 11.57 -8.48
C ALA A 60 -6.86 11.96 -8.86
N THR A 61 -5.99 10.99 -9.16
CA THR A 61 -4.57 11.19 -9.49
C THR A 61 -4.26 11.06 -10.99
N SER A 62 -5.27 10.89 -11.84
CA SER A 62 -5.11 10.68 -13.29
C SER A 62 -4.13 9.55 -13.65
N LEU A 63 -3.98 8.56 -12.77
CA LEU A 63 -3.04 7.45 -12.96
C LEU A 63 -3.72 6.28 -13.67
N GLU A 64 -3.04 5.70 -14.66
CA GLU A 64 -3.51 4.50 -15.31
C GLU A 64 -3.65 3.37 -14.30
N THR A 65 -4.69 2.55 -14.45
CA THR A 65 -4.96 1.49 -13.49
C THR A 65 -5.47 0.24 -14.16
N ASN A 66 -4.81 -0.86 -13.85
CA ASN A 66 -5.27 -2.20 -14.18
C ASN A 66 -5.72 -2.92 -12.91
N ARG A 67 -6.66 -3.84 -13.08
CA ARG A 67 -7.16 -4.70 -12.01
C ARG A 67 -6.94 -6.14 -12.40
N VAL A 68 -6.41 -6.93 -11.47
CA VAL A 68 -6.27 -8.37 -11.60
C VAL A 68 -6.90 -9.03 -10.40
N GLN A 69 -7.77 -10.00 -10.67
CA GLN A 69 -8.29 -10.90 -9.67
C GLN A 69 -7.32 -12.07 -9.55
N PHE A 70 -6.77 -12.28 -8.36
CA PHE A 70 -5.90 -13.42 -8.10
C PHE A 70 -6.78 -14.66 -7.88
N THR A 71 -6.58 -15.66 -8.74
CA THR A 71 -7.30 -16.93 -8.72
C THR A 71 -6.29 -18.09 -8.67
N PRO A 72 -6.71 -19.30 -8.26
CA PRO A 72 -5.79 -20.45 -8.13
C PRO A 72 -5.12 -20.88 -9.45
N ASP A 73 -5.74 -20.58 -10.58
CA ASP A 73 -5.31 -20.92 -11.94
C ASP A 73 -4.45 -19.83 -12.60
N LEU A 74 -4.28 -18.68 -11.97
CA LEU A 74 -3.54 -17.55 -12.53
C LEU A 74 -2.06 -17.88 -12.67
N MET A 75 -1.51 -17.69 -13.88
CA MET A 75 -0.11 -17.99 -14.19
C MET A 75 0.77 -16.74 -14.11
N PRO A 76 2.10 -16.88 -13.90
CA PRO A 76 3.03 -15.74 -13.90
C PRO A 76 2.90 -14.84 -15.14
N GLY A 77 2.80 -15.44 -16.33
CA GLY A 77 2.67 -14.72 -17.60
C GLY A 77 1.37 -13.91 -17.74
N ASP A 78 0.32 -14.25 -16.99
CA ASP A 78 -0.94 -13.48 -16.96
C ASP A 78 -0.76 -12.16 -16.17
N ILE A 79 0.29 -12.06 -15.35
CA ILE A 79 0.66 -10.86 -14.60
C ILE A 79 1.72 -10.07 -15.35
N THR A 80 2.81 -10.73 -15.76
CA THR A 80 3.99 -10.10 -16.34
C THR A 80 3.88 -9.88 -17.86
N GLY A 81 2.96 -10.57 -18.53
CA GLY A 81 2.87 -10.59 -19.99
C GLY A 81 3.58 -11.80 -20.58
N SER A 82 3.34 -12.04 -21.86
CA SER A 82 3.86 -13.19 -22.58
C SER A 82 4.13 -12.87 -24.05
N LEU A 83 4.97 -13.70 -24.68
CA LEU A 83 5.15 -13.67 -26.13
C LEU A 83 4.02 -14.46 -26.80
N VAL A 84 3.30 -13.80 -27.70
CA VAL A 84 2.25 -14.42 -28.51
C VAL A 84 2.70 -14.46 -29.95
N TYR A 85 2.58 -15.63 -30.59
CA TYR A 85 2.93 -15.78 -31.99
C TYR A 85 1.88 -15.07 -32.87
N ASP A 86 2.31 -14.04 -33.62
CA ASP A 86 1.50 -13.42 -34.66
C ASP A 86 1.68 -14.17 -35.98
N ALA A 87 0.71 -15.01 -36.33
CA ALA A 87 0.70 -15.78 -37.55
C ALA A 87 0.71 -14.93 -38.85
N LYS A 88 0.34 -13.64 -38.78
CA LYS A 88 0.39 -12.74 -39.94
C LYS A 88 1.79 -12.19 -40.17
N ALA A 89 2.49 -11.82 -39.10
CA ALA A 89 3.85 -11.32 -39.15
C ALA A 89 4.90 -12.45 -39.19
N GLY A 90 4.54 -13.64 -38.73
CA GLY A 90 5.46 -14.77 -38.58
C GLY A 90 6.44 -14.61 -37.42
N GLU A 91 6.15 -13.70 -36.48
CA GLU A 91 7.03 -13.30 -35.38
C GLU A 91 6.34 -13.44 -34.02
N PHE A 92 7.14 -13.53 -32.95
CA PHE A 92 6.63 -13.49 -31.58
C PHE A 92 6.52 -12.04 -31.10
N GLU A 93 5.31 -11.58 -30.84
CA GLU A 93 5.03 -10.24 -30.31
C GLU A 93 4.84 -10.30 -28.80
N PHE A 94 5.47 -9.37 -28.07
CA PHE A 94 5.24 -9.23 -26.63
C PHE A 94 3.90 -8.57 -26.35
N ARG A 95 3.04 -9.27 -25.62
CA ARG A 95 1.81 -8.69 -25.07
C ARG A 95 2.04 -8.32 -23.61
N PRO A 96 2.00 -7.01 -23.26
CA PRO A 96 2.21 -6.57 -21.89
C PRO A 96 1.12 -7.11 -20.98
N GLY A 97 1.55 -7.59 -19.81
CA GLY A 97 0.64 -7.98 -18.74
C GLY A 97 0.03 -6.79 -18.02
N PRO A 98 -0.91 -7.02 -17.10
CA PRO A 98 -1.58 -5.99 -16.33
C PRO A 98 -0.64 -5.16 -15.43
N VAL A 99 0.57 -5.64 -15.11
CA VAL A 99 1.57 -4.87 -14.34
C VAL A 99 2.07 -3.63 -15.07
N PHE A 100 1.91 -3.54 -16.39
CA PHE A 100 2.27 -2.35 -17.18
C PHE A 100 1.20 -1.26 -17.01
N THR A 101 1.16 -0.64 -15.84
CA THR A 101 0.23 0.42 -15.45
C THR A 101 0.84 1.26 -14.33
N ASN A 102 0.21 2.37 -13.92
CA ASN A 102 0.68 3.15 -12.77
C ASN A 102 0.21 2.58 -11.43
N ILE A 103 -1.05 2.11 -11.36
CA ILE A 103 -1.61 1.47 -10.18
C ILE A 103 -2.15 0.10 -10.57
N LEU A 104 -1.57 -0.96 -10.02
CA LEU A 104 -2.13 -2.31 -10.13
C LEU A 104 -2.95 -2.62 -8.88
N LEU A 105 -4.26 -2.82 -9.07
CA LEU A 105 -5.12 -3.41 -8.05
C LEU A 105 -5.04 -4.93 -8.16
N ALA A 106 -4.36 -5.58 -7.21
CA ALA A 106 -4.22 -7.02 -7.12
C ALA A 106 -5.21 -7.58 -6.08
N ASP A 107 -6.41 -7.94 -6.51
CA ASP A 107 -7.46 -8.41 -5.60
C ASP A 107 -7.22 -9.86 -5.16
N GLU A 108 -7.31 -10.10 -3.85
CA GLU A 108 -7.20 -11.42 -3.21
C GLU A 108 -5.89 -12.15 -3.50
N ILE A 109 -4.76 -11.46 -3.34
CA ILE A 109 -3.40 -11.97 -3.63
C ILE A 109 -3.11 -13.32 -2.95
N ASN A 110 -3.77 -13.60 -1.83
CA ASN A 110 -3.67 -14.85 -1.08
C ASN A 110 -4.42 -16.03 -1.72
N ARG A 111 -5.11 -15.88 -2.87
CA ARG A 111 -5.83 -16.98 -3.56
C ARG A 111 -5.03 -17.65 -4.68
N THR A 112 -3.80 -17.21 -4.93
CA THR A 112 -2.96 -17.75 -6.01
C THR A 112 -1.71 -18.44 -5.45
N PRO A 113 -1.20 -19.50 -6.11
CA PRO A 113 0.01 -20.18 -5.68
C PRO A 113 1.25 -19.26 -5.57
N PRO A 114 2.24 -19.64 -4.72
CA PRO A 114 3.44 -18.83 -4.48
C PRO A 114 4.22 -18.44 -5.74
N LYS A 115 4.21 -19.26 -6.79
CA LYS A 115 4.96 -18.99 -8.04
C LYS A 115 4.47 -17.72 -8.75
N THR A 116 3.15 -17.50 -8.80
CA THR A 116 2.58 -16.31 -9.44
C THR A 116 2.67 -15.09 -8.53
N GLN A 117 2.55 -15.27 -7.21
CA GLN A 117 2.83 -14.21 -6.23
C GLN A 117 4.27 -13.70 -6.40
N SER A 118 5.26 -14.60 -6.54
CA SER A 118 6.65 -14.24 -6.78
C SER A 118 6.84 -13.38 -8.03
N ALA A 119 6.12 -13.64 -9.12
CA ALA A 119 6.24 -12.85 -10.35
C ALA A 119 5.77 -11.40 -10.16
N LEU A 120 4.67 -11.19 -9.43
CA LEU A 120 4.23 -9.85 -9.03
C LEU A 120 5.25 -9.16 -8.12
N LEU A 121 5.78 -9.88 -7.14
CA LEU A 121 6.72 -9.35 -6.15
C LEU A 121 8.09 -9.02 -6.74
N GLU A 122 8.52 -9.75 -7.77
CA GLU A 122 9.71 -9.42 -8.56
C GLU A 122 9.49 -8.12 -9.33
N ALA A 123 8.33 -7.97 -10.00
CA ALA A 123 7.96 -6.73 -10.69
C ALA A 123 7.89 -5.52 -9.74
N MET A 124 7.44 -5.74 -8.50
CA MET A 124 7.43 -4.72 -7.43
C MET A 124 8.85 -4.28 -7.03
N GLU A 125 9.76 -5.24 -6.81
CA GLU A 125 11.11 -4.94 -6.35
C GLU A 125 11.98 -4.33 -7.46
N GLU A 126 11.95 -4.94 -8.65
CA GLU A 126 12.84 -4.57 -9.76
C GLU A 126 12.28 -3.39 -10.60
N ARG A 127 10.99 -3.06 -10.46
CA ARG A 127 10.26 -2.07 -11.28
C ARG A 127 10.40 -2.31 -12.79
N GLN A 128 10.64 -3.57 -13.17
CA GLN A 128 10.74 -4.04 -14.54
C GLN A 128 10.31 -5.49 -14.58
N VAL A 129 10.02 -5.97 -15.77
CA VAL A 129 9.70 -7.37 -16.03
C VAL A 129 10.67 -7.90 -17.08
N SER A 130 11.23 -9.09 -16.83
CA SER A 130 12.05 -9.80 -17.81
C SER A 130 11.26 -10.95 -18.43
N VAL A 131 11.02 -10.88 -19.74
CA VAL A 131 10.39 -11.97 -20.51
C VAL A 131 11.31 -12.35 -21.66
N ASP A 132 11.65 -13.64 -21.75
CA ASP A 132 12.54 -14.21 -22.78
C ASP A 132 13.88 -13.47 -22.91
N GLY A 133 14.51 -13.16 -21.77
CA GLY A 133 15.79 -12.45 -21.71
C GLY A 133 15.73 -10.95 -22.00
N VAL A 134 14.56 -10.39 -22.33
CA VAL A 134 14.38 -8.95 -22.56
C VAL A 134 13.73 -8.29 -21.35
N SER A 135 14.46 -7.38 -20.71
CA SER A 135 13.95 -6.57 -19.60
C SER A 135 13.15 -5.37 -20.11
N ARG A 136 11.98 -5.15 -19.51
CA ARG A 136 11.02 -4.10 -19.89
C ARG A 136 10.66 -3.28 -18.66
N PRO A 137 10.95 -1.97 -18.64
CA PRO A 137 10.66 -1.13 -17.48
C PRO A 137 9.14 -0.94 -17.31
N LEU A 138 8.70 -0.87 -16.05
CA LEU A 138 7.33 -0.52 -15.72
C LEU A 138 7.12 1.00 -15.76
N PRO A 139 5.88 1.49 -16.01
CA PRO A 139 5.57 2.91 -15.95
C PRO A 139 5.94 3.52 -14.60
N GLN A 140 6.37 4.79 -14.59
CA GLN A 140 6.61 5.53 -13.35
C GLN A 140 5.59 6.67 -13.21
N PRO A 141 4.95 6.83 -12.04
CA PRO A 141 5.06 6.01 -10.84
C PRO A 141 4.41 4.62 -11.00
N PHE A 142 4.87 3.64 -10.20
CA PHE A 142 4.31 2.28 -10.12
C PHE A 142 3.96 1.93 -8.67
N LEU A 143 2.67 1.67 -8.43
CA LEU A 143 2.10 1.23 -7.16
C LEU A 143 1.37 -0.10 -7.36
N VAL A 144 1.54 -1.01 -6.41
CA VAL A 144 0.70 -2.21 -6.29
C VAL A 144 -0.11 -2.05 -5.03
N ALA A 145 -1.43 -2.05 -5.17
CA ALA A 145 -2.38 -2.11 -4.08
C ALA A 145 -2.97 -3.52 -4.07
N ALA A 146 -2.40 -4.39 -3.25
CA ALA A 146 -2.88 -5.76 -3.10
C ALA A 146 -3.97 -5.83 -2.04
N THR A 147 -5.00 -6.64 -2.24
CA THR A 147 -6.04 -6.87 -1.22
C THR A 147 -5.94 -8.28 -0.67
N MET A 148 -6.22 -8.41 0.62
CA MET A 148 -6.34 -9.70 1.31
C MET A 148 -7.63 -9.75 2.12
N ASN A 149 -8.20 -10.94 2.23
CA ASN A 149 -9.31 -11.26 3.11
C ASN A 149 -8.83 -12.22 4.21
N PRO A 150 -8.88 -11.83 5.49
CA PRO A 150 -8.36 -12.66 6.57
C PRO A 150 -9.25 -13.87 6.91
N VAL A 151 -10.50 -13.92 6.43
CA VAL A 151 -11.51 -14.92 6.85
C VAL A 151 -11.71 -16.05 5.82
N GLU A 152 -10.94 -16.07 4.73
CA GLU A 152 -11.04 -17.16 3.75
C GLU A 152 -10.28 -18.40 4.23
N TYR A 153 -11.02 -19.49 4.51
CA TYR A 153 -10.47 -20.75 5.03
C TYR A 153 -10.13 -21.79 3.96
N GLU A 154 -10.64 -21.64 2.73
CA GLU A 154 -10.40 -22.60 1.64
C GLU A 154 -9.62 -21.96 0.49
N GLY A 155 -8.55 -22.64 0.06
CA GLY A 155 -7.80 -22.25 -1.14
C GLY A 155 -6.90 -21.02 -0.98
N THR A 156 -6.56 -20.63 0.25
CA THR A 156 -5.65 -19.51 0.51
C THR A 156 -4.20 -19.96 0.74
N TYR A 157 -3.27 -19.21 0.17
CA TYR A 157 -1.83 -19.32 0.35
C TYR A 157 -1.33 -18.12 1.16
N THR A 158 -0.81 -18.38 2.35
CA THR A 158 -0.20 -17.33 3.19
C THR A 158 1.03 -16.76 2.48
N LEU A 159 1.11 -15.44 2.37
CA LEU A 159 2.33 -14.78 1.92
C LEU A 159 3.43 -14.99 2.97
N PRO A 160 4.58 -15.59 2.60
CA PRO A 160 5.75 -15.63 3.46
C PRO A 160 6.17 -14.23 3.94
N GLU A 161 6.77 -14.14 5.12
CA GLU A 161 7.24 -12.88 5.71
C GLU A 161 8.16 -12.09 4.78
N ALA A 162 9.07 -12.78 4.08
CA ALA A 162 9.96 -12.16 3.09
C ALA A 162 9.21 -11.52 1.91
N GLN A 163 7.98 -11.96 1.63
CA GLN A 163 7.12 -11.38 0.61
C GLN A 163 6.32 -10.20 1.17
N LEU A 164 5.78 -10.34 2.39
CA LEU A 164 5.10 -9.26 3.09
C LEU A 164 6.01 -8.03 3.28
N ASP A 165 7.30 -8.25 3.57
CA ASP A 165 8.28 -7.17 3.77
C ASP A 165 8.46 -6.26 2.53
N ARG A 166 8.01 -6.70 1.35
CA ARG A 166 7.99 -5.90 0.11
C ARG A 166 6.90 -4.85 0.06
N PHE A 167 5.83 -5.01 0.85
CA PHE A 167 4.82 -3.97 0.99
C PHE A 167 5.32 -2.93 1.99
N LEU A 168 5.28 -1.65 1.61
CA LEU A 168 5.62 -0.56 2.52
C LEU A 168 4.65 -0.54 3.69
N MET A 169 3.35 -0.65 3.42
CA MET A 169 2.29 -0.57 4.42
C MET A 169 1.31 -1.73 4.32
N LYS A 170 0.83 -2.19 5.48
CA LYS A 170 -0.38 -2.99 5.63
C LYS A 170 -1.46 -2.12 6.27
N LEU A 171 -2.45 -1.74 5.46
CA LEU A 171 -3.58 -0.91 5.87
C LEU A 171 -4.76 -1.82 6.18
N THR A 172 -5.27 -1.72 7.41
CA THR A 172 -6.45 -2.47 7.86
C THR A 172 -7.70 -1.64 7.64
N LEU A 173 -8.69 -2.22 6.97
CA LEU A 173 -10.00 -1.61 6.71
C LEU A 173 -11.06 -2.37 7.50
N ASP A 174 -11.51 -1.72 8.57
CA ASP A 174 -12.56 -2.24 9.42
C ASP A 174 -13.95 -1.96 8.82
N LEU A 175 -14.97 -2.63 9.37
CA LEU A 175 -16.36 -2.29 9.06
C LEU A 175 -16.64 -0.85 9.48
N PRO A 176 -17.36 -0.07 8.65
CA PRO A 176 -17.68 1.30 8.98
C PRO A 176 -18.55 1.36 10.24
N PRO A 177 -18.43 2.42 11.06
CA PRO A 177 -19.37 2.65 12.15
C PRO A 177 -20.79 2.86 11.59
N ARG A 178 -21.80 2.62 12.42
CA ARG A 178 -23.23 2.69 12.05
C ARG A 178 -23.58 3.90 11.19
N ASP A 179 -23.18 5.10 11.59
CA ASP A 179 -23.59 6.33 10.91
C ASP A 179 -22.94 6.45 9.52
N ALA A 180 -21.71 5.97 9.38
CA ALA A 180 -21.04 5.87 8.09
C ALA A 180 -21.71 4.83 7.18
N GLU A 181 -22.15 3.70 7.74
CA GLU A 181 -22.89 2.68 6.98
C GLU A 181 -24.25 3.22 6.51
N VAL A 182 -24.97 3.96 7.37
CA VAL A 182 -26.20 4.66 6.98
C VAL A 182 -25.94 5.66 5.85
N GLU A 183 -24.82 6.38 5.87
CA GLU A 183 -24.45 7.29 4.79
C GLU A 183 -24.17 6.54 3.48
N VAL A 184 -23.46 5.41 3.53
CA VAL A 184 -23.25 4.54 2.35
C VAL A 184 -24.59 4.11 1.75
N LEU A 185 -25.54 3.65 2.58
CA LEU A 185 -26.87 3.26 2.13
C LEU A 185 -27.65 4.45 1.56
N SER A 186 -27.55 5.62 2.19
CA SER A 186 -28.23 6.84 1.75
C SER A 186 -27.72 7.29 0.37
N ARG A 187 -26.40 7.24 0.13
CA ARG A 187 -25.81 7.54 -1.18
C ARG A 187 -26.30 6.55 -2.25
N HIS A 188 -26.33 5.26 -1.97
CA HIS A 188 -26.84 4.25 -2.91
C HIS A 188 -28.33 4.43 -3.20
N ALA A 189 -29.14 4.74 -2.18
CA ALA A 189 -30.56 5.05 -2.35
C ALA A 189 -30.79 6.30 -3.22
N ALA A 190 -29.86 7.27 -3.16
CA ALA A 190 -29.86 8.46 -4.02
C ALA A 190 -29.28 8.22 -5.43
N GLY A 191 -28.92 6.97 -5.78
CA GLY A 191 -28.45 6.60 -7.12
C GLY A 191 -26.93 6.57 -7.31
N PHE A 192 -26.13 6.66 -6.24
CA PHE A 192 -24.68 6.46 -6.32
C PHE A 192 -24.35 5.07 -6.86
N SER A 193 -23.42 5.00 -7.82
CA SER A 193 -22.90 3.76 -8.37
C SER A 193 -21.38 3.70 -8.19
N PRO A 194 -20.85 2.67 -7.49
CA PRO A 194 -19.39 2.46 -7.37
C PRO A 194 -18.68 2.27 -8.73
N ARG A 195 -19.42 2.03 -9.81
CA ARG A 195 -18.86 1.86 -11.16
C ARG A 195 -18.59 3.20 -11.85
N ASP A 196 -19.35 4.25 -11.50
CA ASP A 196 -19.28 5.56 -12.14
C ASP A 196 -18.75 6.63 -11.17
N LEU A 197 -17.43 6.72 -11.10
CA LEU A 197 -16.74 7.70 -10.25
C LEU A 197 -16.96 9.15 -10.71
N ARG A 198 -17.25 9.37 -12.00
CA ARG A 198 -17.55 10.71 -12.51
C ARG A 198 -18.92 11.18 -12.05
N ALA A 199 -19.93 10.29 -12.09
CA ALA A 199 -21.25 10.58 -11.52
C ALA A 199 -21.19 10.79 -10.00
N ALA A 200 -20.24 10.13 -9.31
CA ALA A 200 -19.94 10.39 -7.91
C ALA A 200 -19.27 11.76 -7.65
N GLY A 201 -18.95 12.53 -8.70
CA GLY A 201 -18.31 13.84 -8.60
C GLY A 201 -16.82 13.78 -8.29
N VAL A 202 -16.18 12.62 -8.40
CA VAL A 202 -14.72 12.48 -8.30
C VAL A 202 -14.11 13.09 -9.55
N THR A 203 -13.23 14.06 -9.36
CA THR A 203 -12.53 14.74 -10.45
C THR A 203 -11.02 14.54 -10.29
N PRO A 204 -10.27 14.45 -11.39
CA PRO A 204 -8.81 14.41 -11.31
C PRO A 204 -8.27 15.74 -10.81
N VAL A 205 -7.36 15.70 -9.83
CA VAL A 205 -6.77 16.89 -9.20
C VAL A 205 -5.25 16.95 -9.32
N LEU A 206 -4.58 15.85 -9.62
CA LEU A 206 -3.17 15.80 -9.99
C LEU A 206 -2.93 14.76 -11.10
N GLY A 207 -1.75 14.79 -11.72
CA GLY A 207 -1.29 13.81 -12.68
C GLY A 207 0.09 13.22 -12.32
N PRO A 208 0.66 12.40 -13.22
CA PRO A 208 1.96 11.77 -13.02
C PRO A 208 3.11 12.77 -12.78
N ALA A 209 3.06 13.94 -13.42
CA ALA A 209 4.12 14.94 -13.33
C ALA A 209 4.17 15.61 -11.94
N GLU A 210 3.02 16.05 -11.42
CA GLU A 210 2.91 16.62 -10.08
C GLU A 210 3.29 15.59 -9.01
N LEU A 211 2.92 14.33 -9.21
CA LEU A 211 3.30 13.25 -8.31
C LEU A 211 4.81 12.98 -8.32
N ALA A 212 5.46 12.97 -9.49
CA ALA A 212 6.90 12.83 -9.59
C ALA A 212 7.64 14.00 -8.90
N GLN A 213 7.12 15.23 -9.04
CA GLN A 213 7.64 16.39 -8.31
C GLN A 213 7.50 16.20 -6.79
N ALA A 214 6.33 15.77 -6.31
CA ALA A 214 6.10 15.55 -4.89
C ALA A 214 7.02 14.46 -4.32
N GLN A 215 7.25 13.37 -5.06
CA GLN A 215 8.20 12.32 -4.68
C GLN A 215 9.64 12.86 -4.56
N ALA A 216 10.04 13.76 -5.45
CA ALA A 216 11.34 14.42 -5.36
C ALA A 216 11.44 15.32 -4.11
N GLU A 217 10.41 16.10 -3.81
CA GLU A 217 10.35 16.95 -2.60
C GLU A 217 10.35 16.12 -1.31
N VAL A 218 9.63 14.99 -1.27
CA VAL A 218 9.66 14.04 -0.15
C VAL A 218 11.07 13.51 0.10
N GLY A 219 11.86 13.27 -0.97
CA GLY A 219 13.25 12.87 -0.86
C GLY A 219 14.14 13.88 -0.13
N LEU A 220 13.80 15.17 -0.20
CA LEU A 220 14.52 16.27 0.43
C LEU A 220 14.17 16.47 1.91
N VAL A 221 13.12 15.81 2.43
CA VAL A 221 12.74 15.91 3.84
C VAL A 221 13.88 15.43 4.74
N GLY A 222 14.31 16.29 5.65
CA GLY A 222 15.42 16.05 6.57
C GLY A 222 15.08 15.03 7.67
N ALA A 223 16.09 14.36 8.19
CA ALA A 223 16.02 13.52 9.38
C ALA A 223 17.24 13.82 10.27
N SER A 224 17.00 14.21 11.52
CA SER A 224 18.09 14.42 12.47
C SER A 224 18.68 13.09 12.94
N PRO A 225 19.96 13.06 13.37
CA PRO A 225 20.57 11.86 13.94
C PRO A 225 19.75 11.22 15.07
N ASP A 226 19.13 12.04 15.93
CA ASP A 226 18.33 11.56 17.07
C ASP A 226 17.05 10.86 16.62
N VAL A 227 16.38 11.36 15.58
CA VAL A 227 15.18 10.68 15.04
C VAL A 227 15.58 9.40 14.30
N LEU A 228 16.72 9.38 13.62
CA LEU A 228 17.25 8.15 13.01
C LEU A 228 17.58 7.09 14.07
N ALA A 229 18.20 7.49 15.19
CA ALA A 229 18.44 6.62 16.33
C ALA A 229 17.12 6.09 16.91
N TYR A 230 16.12 6.95 17.09
CA TYR A 230 14.79 6.56 17.56
C TYR A 230 14.12 5.51 16.66
N VAL A 231 14.20 5.65 15.32
CA VAL A 231 13.70 4.63 14.37
C VAL A 231 14.40 3.28 14.57
N VAL A 232 15.72 3.30 14.81
CA VAL A 232 16.49 2.08 15.09
C VAL A 232 16.09 1.48 16.43
N ASP A 233 15.92 2.29 17.48
CA ASP A 233 15.55 1.85 18.82
C ASP A 233 14.17 1.21 18.83
N LEU A 234 13.20 1.75 18.10
CA LEU A 234 11.89 1.11 17.90
C LEU A 234 12.06 -0.27 17.27
N ALA A 235 12.83 -0.38 16.18
CA ALA A 235 13.06 -1.67 15.52
C ALA A 235 13.79 -2.66 16.45
N ARG A 236 14.77 -2.20 17.24
CA ARG A 236 15.47 -3.03 18.25
C ARG A 236 14.53 -3.54 19.31
N ALA A 237 13.69 -2.67 19.88
CA ALA A 237 12.72 -3.05 20.90
C ALA A 237 11.75 -4.13 20.39
N THR A 238 11.37 -4.12 19.10
CA THR A 238 10.58 -5.23 18.54
C THR A 238 11.34 -6.56 18.49
N ARG A 239 12.67 -6.53 18.25
CA ARG A 239 13.52 -7.73 18.21
C ARG A 239 13.82 -8.29 19.60
N GLU A 240 13.78 -7.44 20.62
CA GLU A 240 14.03 -7.79 22.02
C GLU A 240 12.74 -8.15 22.79
N SER A 241 11.56 -7.92 22.19
CA SER A 241 10.26 -8.25 22.78
C SER A 241 10.05 -9.76 22.96
N ALA A 242 9.65 -10.17 24.17
CA ALA A 242 9.40 -11.57 24.50
C ALA A 242 8.30 -12.21 23.64
N SER A 243 7.27 -11.44 23.26
CA SER A 243 6.14 -11.91 22.45
C SER A 243 6.50 -12.12 20.97
N VAL A 244 7.69 -11.67 20.54
CA VAL A 244 8.12 -11.66 19.14
C VAL A 244 9.13 -12.78 18.88
N LYS A 245 8.90 -13.53 17.81
CA LYS A 245 9.82 -14.53 17.27
C LYS A 245 10.79 -13.90 16.27
N ILE A 246 10.28 -13.08 15.35
CA ILE A 246 11.07 -12.30 14.38
C ILE A 246 10.59 -10.85 14.43
N GLY A 247 11.49 -9.95 14.84
CA GLY A 247 11.22 -8.52 14.89
C GLY A 247 11.52 -7.81 13.59
N VAL A 248 11.32 -6.49 13.59
CA VAL A 248 11.50 -5.63 12.42
C VAL A 248 12.92 -5.75 11.85
N SER A 249 13.04 -5.91 10.54
CA SER A 249 14.32 -5.96 9.82
C SER A 249 14.92 -4.55 9.61
N PRO A 250 16.21 -4.43 9.21
CA PRO A 250 16.75 -3.14 8.75
C PRO A 250 15.95 -2.53 7.58
N ARG A 251 15.40 -3.37 6.69
CA ARG A 251 14.48 -2.95 5.63
C ARG A 251 13.17 -2.36 6.19
N GLY A 252 12.67 -2.90 7.30
CA GLY A 252 11.55 -2.29 8.03
C GLY A 252 11.88 -0.92 8.62
N SER A 253 13.10 -0.70 9.12
CA SER A 253 13.56 0.61 9.58
C SER A 253 13.65 1.64 8.44
N THR A 254 14.17 1.25 7.27
CA THR A 254 14.23 2.14 6.11
C THR A 254 12.84 2.43 5.54
N ALA A 255 11.94 1.44 5.54
CA ALA A 255 10.53 1.61 5.20
C ALA A 255 9.84 2.63 6.13
N LEU A 256 10.06 2.52 7.45
CA LEU A 256 9.50 3.46 8.42
C LEU A 256 10.00 4.88 8.20
N LEU A 257 11.30 5.04 7.93
CA LEU A 257 11.88 6.34 7.60
C LEU A 257 11.25 6.94 6.33
N SER A 258 11.13 6.15 5.26
CA SER A 258 10.55 6.61 3.98
C SER A 258 9.09 7.06 4.16
N ALA A 259 8.28 6.24 4.83
CA ALA A 259 6.89 6.59 5.15
C ALA A 259 6.80 7.84 6.04
N SER A 260 7.68 7.98 7.03
CA SER A 260 7.70 9.14 7.93
C SER A 260 8.05 10.43 7.19
N LYS A 261 8.97 10.39 6.22
CA LYS A 261 9.29 11.53 5.37
C LYS A 261 8.11 11.94 4.49
N ALA A 262 7.45 10.97 3.86
CA ALA A 262 6.25 11.22 3.06
C ALA A 262 5.12 11.80 3.92
N TRP A 263 4.94 11.32 5.15
CA TRP A 263 3.96 11.84 6.10
C TRP A 263 4.30 13.27 6.57
N ALA A 264 5.56 13.55 6.89
CA ALA A 264 6.03 14.88 7.26
C ALA A 264 5.82 15.88 6.12
N TRP A 265 6.19 15.53 4.89
CA TRP A 265 5.95 16.38 3.73
C TRP A 265 4.44 16.63 3.51
N LEU A 266 3.60 15.59 3.60
CA LEU A 266 2.15 15.71 3.41
C LEU A 266 1.51 16.62 4.47
N THR A 267 2.08 16.68 5.66
CA THR A 267 1.63 17.54 6.77
C THR A 267 2.32 18.91 6.82
N GLY A 268 3.18 19.21 5.83
CA GLY A 268 3.79 20.54 5.66
C GLY A 268 5.12 20.75 6.39
N PHE A 269 5.78 19.68 6.83
CA PHE A 269 7.08 19.73 7.51
C PHE A 269 8.25 19.46 6.53
N ASP A 270 9.36 20.17 6.72
CA ASP A 270 10.62 20.00 5.99
C ASP A 270 11.53 18.93 6.61
N ARG A 271 11.19 18.46 7.81
CA ARG A 271 11.93 17.46 8.58
C ARG A 271 10.99 16.54 9.34
N ILE A 272 11.40 15.30 9.52
CA ILE A 272 10.67 14.35 10.36
C ILE A 272 10.86 14.67 11.85
N THR A 273 9.85 14.32 12.64
CA THR A 273 9.83 14.39 14.10
C THR A 273 9.48 12.99 14.64
N PRO A 274 9.66 12.72 15.94
CA PRO A 274 9.23 11.45 16.51
C PRO A 274 7.74 11.17 16.29
N ASP A 275 6.87 12.17 16.33
CA ASP A 275 5.43 12.01 16.09
C ASP A 275 5.14 11.48 14.68
N HIS A 276 5.90 11.95 13.67
CA HIS A 276 5.78 11.43 12.31
C HIS A 276 6.16 9.94 12.23
N VAL A 277 7.18 9.54 12.98
CA VAL A 277 7.61 8.14 13.10
C VAL A 277 6.56 7.29 13.80
N GLN A 278 6.01 7.78 14.91
CA GLN A 278 4.98 7.06 15.68
C GLN A 278 3.69 6.87 14.87
N ALA A 279 3.27 7.89 14.12
CA ALA A 279 2.09 7.82 13.26
C ALA A 279 2.20 6.71 12.19
N MET A 280 3.41 6.47 11.68
CA MET A 280 3.67 5.47 10.63
C MET A 280 4.07 4.10 11.18
N ALA A 281 4.38 3.97 12.47
CA ALA A 281 4.90 2.74 13.07
C ALA A 281 3.95 1.55 12.89
N LEU A 282 2.66 1.70 13.20
CA LEU A 282 1.68 0.61 13.06
C LEU A 282 1.50 0.16 11.60
N PRO A 283 1.08 1.03 10.66
CA PRO A 283 0.81 0.60 9.28
C PRO A 283 2.06 0.09 8.56
N VAL A 284 3.26 0.54 8.94
CA VAL A 284 4.51 0.06 8.35
C VAL A 284 5.00 -1.22 9.02
N LEU A 285 4.95 -1.36 10.34
CA LEU A 285 5.69 -2.44 11.01
C LEU A 285 4.85 -3.70 11.28
N ARG A 286 3.52 -3.62 11.29
CA ARG A 286 2.65 -4.73 11.74
C ARG A 286 2.83 -6.04 10.98
N HIS A 287 3.09 -6.00 9.68
CA HIS A 287 3.30 -7.18 8.83
C HIS A 287 4.76 -7.62 8.77
N ARG A 288 5.63 -6.96 9.52
CA ARG A 288 7.07 -7.25 9.63
C ARG A 288 7.41 -7.89 10.98
N LEU A 289 6.40 -8.30 11.74
CA LEU A 289 6.53 -9.01 13.00
C LEU A 289 5.99 -10.43 12.83
N GLN A 290 6.77 -11.40 13.26
CA GLN A 290 6.29 -12.75 13.52
C GLN A 290 6.17 -12.92 15.03
N LEU A 291 4.96 -13.18 15.52
CA LEU A 291 4.73 -13.44 16.93
C LEU A 291 5.10 -14.88 17.28
N ARG A 292 5.33 -15.10 18.58
CA ARG A 292 5.45 -16.45 19.12
C ARG A 292 4.05 -17.07 19.28
N PRO A 293 3.88 -18.38 19.06
CA PRO A 293 2.58 -19.03 19.21
C PRO A 293 1.95 -18.81 20.60
N GLU A 294 2.76 -18.76 21.66
CA GLU A 294 2.29 -18.54 23.02
C GLU A 294 1.61 -17.16 23.17
N ALA A 295 2.17 -16.12 22.54
CA ALA A 295 1.60 -14.77 22.58
C ALA A 295 0.29 -14.68 21.77
N GLU A 296 0.22 -15.38 20.64
CA GLU A 296 -1.01 -15.44 19.82
C GLU A 296 -2.15 -16.14 20.59
N LEU A 297 -1.84 -17.20 21.33
CA LEU A 297 -2.81 -17.90 22.19
C LEU A 297 -3.34 -17.03 23.34
N GLU A 298 -2.52 -16.10 23.83
CA GLU A 298 -2.92 -15.10 24.82
C GLU A 298 -3.70 -13.91 24.20
N GLY A 299 -3.94 -13.94 22.88
CA GLY A 299 -4.67 -12.91 22.15
C GLY A 299 -3.84 -11.66 21.86
N VAL A 300 -2.52 -11.73 21.97
CA VAL A 300 -1.62 -10.63 21.61
C VAL A 300 -1.46 -10.58 20.10
N ASP A 301 -1.72 -9.41 19.52
CA ASP A 301 -1.48 -9.14 18.10
C ASP A 301 -0.26 -8.23 17.88
N ALA A 302 0.16 -8.10 16.61
CA ALA A 302 1.31 -7.29 16.24
C ALA A 302 1.13 -5.81 16.60
N ASP A 303 -0.11 -5.31 16.50
CA ASP A 303 -0.45 -3.93 16.85
C ASP A 303 -0.29 -3.67 18.36
N ALA A 304 -0.68 -4.61 19.22
CA ALA A 304 -0.48 -4.53 20.67
C ALA A 304 1.00 -4.50 21.04
N VAL A 305 1.83 -5.34 20.40
CA VAL A 305 3.29 -5.31 20.59
C VAL A 305 3.85 -3.95 20.16
N LEU A 306 3.47 -3.44 19.00
CA LEU A 306 3.97 -2.15 18.51
C LEU A 306 3.55 -0.99 19.42
N ARG A 307 2.30 -0.96 19.90
CA ARG A 307 1.85 0.04 20.88
C ARG A 307 2.66 -0.03 22.17
N SER A 308 2.94 -1.23 22.68
CA SER A 308 3.80 -1.42 23.86
C SER A 308 5.21 -0.89 23.61
N VAL A 309 5.80 -1.19 22.45
CA VAL A 309 7.14 -0.69 22.07
C VAL A 309 7.17 0.83 22.01
N LEU A 310 6.17 1.46 21.39
CA LEU A 310 6.07 2.92 21.29
C LEU A 310 5.95 3.61 22.66
N GLN A 311 5.35 2.95 23.65
CA GLN A 311 5.25 3.47 25.01
C GLN A 311 6.54 3.30 25.82
N GLN A 312 7.35 2.28 25.52
CA GLN A 312 8.57 1.94 26.27
C GLN A 312 9.81 2.67 25.75
N VAL A 313 9.93 2.85 24.43
CA VAL A 313 11.11 3.48 23.82
C VAL A 313 11.07 4.99 24.07
N ARG A 314 12.15 5.50 24.68
CA ARG A 314 12.27 6.92 25.00
C ARG A 314 12.27 7.77 23.73
N VAL A 315 11.35 8.72 23.67
CA VAL A 315 11.28 9.71 22.60
C VAL A 315 12.43 10.72 22.76
N PRO A 316 13.21 11.02 21.71
CA PRO A 316 14.24 12.06 21.78
C PRO A 316 13.61 13.44 21.98
N ILE A 317 14.31 14.30 22.72
CA ILE A 317 13.87 15.68 23.05
C ILE A 317 14.25 16.62 21.91
#